data_AF-A0A0J7KNI9-F1
#
_entry.id   AF-A0A0J7KNI9-F1
#
_cell.length_a   1.000
_cell.length_b   1.000
_cell.length_c   1.000
_cell.angle_alpha   90.00
_cell.angle_beta   90.00
_cell.angle_gamma   90.00
#
_symmetry.space_group_name_H-M   'P 1'
#
loop_
_entity.id
_entity.type
_entity.pdbx_description
1 polymer ?
#
loop_
_entity_poly.entity_id
_entity_poly.type
_entity_poly.pdbx_seq_one_letter_code
_entity_poly.pdbx_strand_id
1 'polypeptide(L)'
;MSNMRVKDIRPAPAEIEYKNMKFLITDRPNDQTIPTFIQELKKHNVKEVVRVCEPTYKVEELKSEGINVIDLVFDDGTFPPNEYQGLM
;
A
#
# COMPACT_ATOMS: atom_id res chain seq x y z
N MET A 1 -20.76 -30.80 1.49
CA MET A 1 -20.86 -29.49 2.14
C MET A 1 -19.46 -28.90 2.19
N SER A 2 -19.08 -28.13 1.16
CA SER A 2 -17.76 -27.50 1.09
C SER A 2 -17.73 -26.32 2.04
N ASN A 3 -16.81 -26.36 3.01
CA ASN A 3 -16.52 -25.24 3.91
C ASN A 3 -16.20 -23.99 3.07
N MET A 4 -17.13 -23.05 3.00
CA MET A 4 -16.82 -21.68 2.62
C MET A 4 -15.87 -21.14 3.69
N ARG A 5 -14.58 -21.07 3.37
CA ARG A 5 -13.63 -20.25 4.14
C ARG A 5 -14.25 -18.85 4.21
N VAL A 6 -14.47 -18.36 5.43
CA VAL A 6 -14.83 -16.95 5.66
C VAL A 6 -13.85 -16.12 4.84
N LYS A 7 -14.35 -15.42 3.82
CA LYS A 7 -13.52 -14.48 3.05
C LYS A 7 -12.88 -13.56 4.07
N ASP A 8 -11.55 -13.51 4.10
CA ASP A 8 -10.80 -12.61 4.99
C ASP A 8 -11.45 -11.22 4.92
N ILE A 9 -12.09 -10.80 6.01
CA ILE A 9 -12.70 -9.48 6.10
C ILE A 9 -11.52 -8.51 6.23
N ARG A 10 -11.02 -8.07 5.08
CA ARG A 10 -9.98 -7.05 5.03
C ARG A 10 -10.60 -5.72 5.43
N PRO A 11 -9.97 -4.95 6.34
CA PRO A 11 -10.44 -3.61 6.65
C PRO A 11 -10.52 -2.77 5.36
N ALA A 12 -11.50 -1.86 5.34
CA ALA A 12 -11.55 -0.87 4.27
C ALA A 12 -10.28 0.01 4.32
N PRO A 13 -9.81 0.51 3.16
CA PRO A 13 -8.75 1.51 3.13
C PRO A 13 -9.06 2.69 4.06
N ALA A 14 -8.07 3.10 4.84
CA ALA A 14 -8.18 4.27 5.69
C ALA A 14 -7.57 5.48 4.98
N GLU A 15 -8.36 6.54 4.87
CA GLU A 15 -7.98 7.78 4.21
C GLU A 15 -7.73 8.85 5.26
N ILE A 16 -6.57 9.50 5.20
CA ILE A 16 -6.14 10.52 6.16
C ILE A 16 -5.79 11.78 5.38
N GLU A 17 -6.43 12.90 5.74
CA GLU A 17 -6.16 14.20 5.14
C GLU A 17 -5.66 15.18 6.21
N TYR A 18 -4.57 15.88 5.91
CA TYR A 18 -4.06 16.95 6.76
C TYR A 18 -3.45 18.06 5.92
N LYS A 19 -4.04 19.27 5.99
CA LYS A 19 -3.68 20.43 5.16
C LYS A 19 -3.72 20.04 3.67
N ASN A 20 -2.58 20.12 2.99
CA ASN A 20 -2.44 19.81 1.56
C ASN A 20 -1.93 18.38 1.32
N MET A 21 -1.98 17.51 2.34
CA MET A 21 -1.50 16.13 2.27
C MET A 21 -2.66 15.15 2.40
N LYS A 22 -2.57 14.05 1.65
CA LYS A 22 -3.56 12.99 1.60
C LYS A 22 -2.85 11.65 1.57
N PHE A 23 -3.17 10.80 2.53
CA PHE A 23 -2.59 9.48 2.70
C PHE A 23 -3.68 8.42 2.60
N LEU A 24 -3.37 7.32 1.94
CA LEU A 24 -4.22 6.15 1.85
C LEU A 24 -3.48 4.96 2.47
N ILE A 25 -3.99 4.48 3.60
CA ILE A 25 -3.46 3.30 4.30
C ILE A 25 -4.29 2.10 3.85
N THR A 26 -3.61 1.11 3.28
CA THR A 26 -4.22 -0.10 2.73
C THR A 26 -3.51 -1.35 3.21
N ASP A 27 -4.20 -2.49 3.16
CA ASP A 27 -3.53 -3.78 3.26
C ASP A 27 -2.58 -4.03 2.09
N ARG A 28 -1.58 -4.87 2.34
CA ARG A 28 -0.65 -5.35 1.31
C ARG A 28 -1.41 -6.14 0.22
N PRO A 29 -1.22 -5.81 -1.08
CA PRO A 29 -1.75 -6.63 -2.16
C PRO A 29 -0.91 -7.90 -2.35
N ASN A 30 -1.39 -8.79 -3.20
CA ASN A 30 -0.62 -9.91 -3.76
C ASN A 30 -0.69 -9.85 -5.29
N ASP A 31 0.14 -10.63 -5.97
CA ASP A 31 0.23 -10.60 -7.45
C ASP A 31 -1.12 -10.81 -8.15
N GLN A 32 -2.08 -11.52 -7.53
CA GLN A 32 -3.43 -11.73 -8.10
C GLN A 32 -4.37 -10.53 -7.89
N THR A 33 -4.13 -9.71 -6.88
CA THR A 33 -4.98 -8.58 -6.48
C THR A 33 -4.41 -7.22 -6.87
N ILE A 34 -3.22 -7.18 -7.48
CA ILE A 34 -2.60 -5.95 -8.00
C ILE A 34 -3.54 -5.16 -8.95
N PRO A 35 -4.28 -5.79 -9.88
CA PRO A 35 -5.15 -5.02 -10.76
C PRO A 35 -6.26 -4.26 -10.00
N THR A 36 -6.88 -4.90 -9.01
CA THR A 36 -7.90 -4.27 -8.15
C THR A 36 -7.27 -3.21 -7.25
N PHE A 37 -6.06 -3.45 -6.75
CA PHE A 37 -5.33 -2.47 -5.97
C PHE A 37 -5.04 -1.20 -6.78
N ILE A 38 -4.56 -1.33 -8.03
CA ILE A 38 -4.35 -0.21 -8.95
C ILE A 38 -5.62 0.60 -9.19
N GLN A 39 -6.78 -0.07 -9.33
CA GLN A 39 -8.07 0.62 -9.50
C GLN A 39 -8.41 1.49 -8.29
N GLU A 40 -8.19 0.98 -7.07
CA GLU A 40 -8.43 1.76 -5.85
C GLU A 40 -7.44 2.93 -5.76
N LEU A 41 -6.14 2.72 -6.03
CA LEU A 41 -5.14 3.79 -6.06
C LEU A 41 -5.51 4.92 -7.03
N LYS A 42 -5.97 4.57 -8.24
CA LYS A 42 -6.41 5.54 -9.25
C LYS A 42 -7.64 6.31 -8.80
N LYS A 43 -8.61 5.66 -8.15
CA LYS A 43 -9.82 6.30 -7.60
C LYS A 43 -9.47 7.38 -6.57
N HIS A 44 -8.42 7.15 -5.79
CA HIS A 44 -7.91 8.10 -4.78
C HIS A 44 -6.84 9.06 -5.32
N ASN A 45 -6.54 9.02 -6.62
CA ASN A 45 -5.50 9.82 -7.27
C ASN A 45 -4.10 9.64 -6.67
N VAL A 46 -3.78 8.44 -6.16
CA VAL A 46 -2.47 8.14 -5.60
C VAL A 46 -1.40 8.16 -6.70
N LYS A 47 -0.27 8.81 -6.42
CA LYS A 47 0.90 8.88 -7.30
C LYS A 47 2.10 8.10 -6.78
N GLU A 48 2.17 7.90 -5.48
CA GLU A 48 3.29 7.25 -4.82
C GLU A 48 2.76 6.20 -3.82
N VAL A 49 3.35 5.03 -3.85
CA VAL A 49 3.06 3.92 -2.92
C VAL A 49 4.33 3.65 -2.12
N VAL A 50 4.23 3.76 -0.80
CA VAL A 50 5.32 3.42 0.12
C VAL A 50 5.06 2.02 0.67
N ARG A 51 6.03 1.11 0.53
CA ARG A 51 6.00 -0.22 1.13
C ARG A 51 6.90 -0.22 2.36
N VAL A 52 6.30 -0.41 3.53
CA VAL A 52 7.03 -0.46 4.81
C VAL A 52 7.42 -1.86 5.25
N CYS A 53 6.80 -2.88 4.64
CA CYS A 53 7.09 -4.29 4.89
C CYS A 53 7.90 -4.90 3.74
N GLU A 54 8.33 -6.15 3.93
CA GLU A 54 9.03 -6.91 2.91
C GLU A 54 8.28 -6.90 1.55
N PRO A 55 9.02 -6.72 0.43
CA PRO A 55 8.42 -6.64 -0.90
C PRO A 55 8.01 -8.02 -1.40
N THR A 56 6.72 -8.34 -1.28
CA THR A 56 6.17 -9.66 -1.66
C THR A 56 5.46 -9.70 -3.01
N TYR A 57 5.38 -8.57 -3.71
CA TYR A 57 4.61 -8.44 -4.95
C TYR A 57 5.35 -7.59 -5.98
N LYS A 58 5.05 -7.87 -7.25
CA LYS A 58 5.62 -7.21 -8.42
C LYS A 58 5.11 -5.78 -8.58
N VAL A 59 6.00 -4.86 -8.95
CA VAL A 59 5.71 -3.41 -9.03
C VAL A 59 5.63 -2.90 -10.47
N GLU A 60 5.89 -3.77 -11.45
CA GLU A 60 5.93 -3.45 -12.87
C GLU A 60 4.59 -2.90 -13.34
N GLU A 61 3.48 -3.50 -12.91
CA GLU A 61 2.12 -3.03 -13.25
C GLU A 61 1.84 -1.65 -12.63
N LEU A 62 2.22 -1.42 -11.37
CA LEU A 62 2.09 -0.11 -10.71
C LEU A 62 2.88 0.97 -11.45
N LYS A 63 4.15 0.67 -11.79
CA LYS A 63 5.02 1.59 -12.52
C LYS A 63 4.50 1.88 -13.93
N SER A 64 3.96 0.86 -14.61
CA SER A 64 3.35 1.02 -15.94
C SER A 64 2.15 1.98 -15.94
N GLU A 65 1.49 2.11 -14.79
CA GLU A 65 0.35 2.99 -14.56
C GLU A 65 0.75 4.37 -14.03
N GLY A 66 2.05 4.66 -14.00
CA GLY A 66 2.61 5.94 -13.54
C GLY A 66 2.59 6.11 -12.02
N ILE A 67 2.52 5.01 -11.27
CA ILE A 67 2.58 5.01 -9.81
C ILE A 67 4.00 4.64 -9.38
N ASN A 68 4.66 5.56 -8.68
CA ASN A 68 5.99 5.34 -8.13
C ASN A 68 5.90 4.45 -6.90
N VAL A 69 6.86 3.54 -6.71
CA VAL A 69 6.94 2.68 -5.53
C VAL A 69 8.23 2.97 -4.79
N ILE A 70 8.10 3.28 -3.50
CA ILE A 70 9.19 3.57 -2.56
C ILE A 70 9.24 2.43 -1.55
N ASP A 71 10.39 1.79 -1.41
CA ASP A 71 10.62 0.75 -0.40
C ASP A 71 11.25 1.39 0.84
N LEU A 72 10.49 1.42 1.94
CA LEU A 72 10.90 1.94 3.23
C LEU A 72 10.78 0.83 4.28
N VAL A 73 11.52 -0.26 4.08
CA VAL A 73 11.41 -1.45 4.92
C VAL A 73 12.07 -1.21 6.28
N PHE A 74 11.33 -1.41 7.37
CA PHE A 74 11.86 -1.40 8.73
C PHE A 74 11.15 -2.46 9.60
N ASP A 75 11.82 -2.90 10.66
CA ASP A 75 11.31 -3.96 11.53
C ASP A 75 10.09 -3.49 12.33
N ASP A 76 9.09 -4.36 12.46
CA ASP A 76 7.89 -4.06 13.23
C ASP A 76 8.24 -3.80 14.71
N GLY A 77 7.61 -2.78 15.29
CA GLY A 77 7.93 -2.29 16.64
C GLY A 77 9.20 -1.44 16.74
N THR A 78 9.88 -1.13 15.63
CA THR A 78 11.04 -0.23 15.60
C THR A 78 10.70 1.12 14.97
N PHE A 79 11.55 2.12 15.22
CA PHE A 79 11.40 3.45 14.61
C PHE A 79 11.96 3.46 13.18
N PRO A 80 11.39 4.26 12.26
CA PRO A 80 11.97 4.46 10.94
C PRO A 80 13.42 4.93 11.04
N PRO A 81 14.32 4.52 10.11
CA PRO A 81 15.71 4.95 10.11
C PRO A 81 15.83 6.48 10.08
N ASN A 82 16.86 7.04 10.73
CA ASN A 82 17.05 8.48 10.86
C ASN A 82 17.05 9.24 9.53
N GLU A 83 17.50 8.60 8.45
CA GLU A 83 17.47 9.14 7.08
C GLU A 83 16.05 9.48 6.60
N TYR A 84 15.02 8.84 7.17
CA TYR A 84 13.61 8.98 6.77
C TYR A 84 12.74 9.72 7.80
N GLN A 85 13.28 10.14 8.95
CA GLN A 85 12.52 10.81 10.00
C GLN A 85 12.07 12.24 9.64
N GLY A 86 12.58 12.81 8.55
CA GLY A 86 12.17 14.14 8.04
C GLY A 86 11.28 14.10 6.79
N LEU A 87 10.89 12.91 6.31
CA LEU A 87 10.15 12.72 5.06
C LEU A 87 8.64 12.47 5.24
N MET A 88 8.18 12.23 6.48
CA MET A 88 6.76 12.03 6.81
C MET A 88 6.12 13.26 7.46
#